data_AF-A0A428PKJ2-F1
#
_entry.id   AF-A0A428PKJ2-F1
#
_cell.length_a   1.000
_cell.length_b   1.000
_cell.length_c   1.000
_cell.angle_alpha   90.00
_cell.angle_beta   90.00
_cell.angle_gamma   90.00
#
_symmetry.space_group_name_H-M   'P 1'
#
loop_
_entity.id
_entity.type
_entity.pdbx_description
1 polymer ?
#
loop_
_entity_poly.entity_id
_entity_poly.type
_entity_poly.pdbx_seq_one_letter_code
_entity_poly.pdbx_strand_id
1 'polypeptide(L)'
;MLFGRVGREILAAGFVLYYTFVAGSMMLGISIGLNAVSMHSTCTAVFVTVAAIVGGSFASIITLGRMSWLALVGVTSLVIAIVMVTIAVGVRDRPVAAPKEGPFICDFKVVGNPSFADAVSAISTFVFAYAGTPAFFSFAAEMREPKHYVRALALCQIIVIIAYVGIGCVVCYFCGSYVASPALGSAGPLIKTISYRIGIPGIVATAMLTVHLGCVFGVTLTAYMIASAIPVFGGLVSFIGALLGTLMSFQPMGCMWLYDNWSPDKRKRDLRWSWMVTWSGFVVVSGTFLMVAGTYGSVVTIIDSYKKDGGTKAWACADNSNSV
;
A
#
# COMPACT_ATOMS: atom_id res chain seq x y z
N MET A 1 17.05 -20.34 10.67
CA MET A 1 15.66 -20.23 10.19
C MET A 1 14.74 -20.30 11.40
N LEU A 2 13.83 -19.34 11.53
CA LEU A 2 12.94 -19.19 12.68
C LEU A 2 12.09 -20.47 12.88
N PHE A 3 12.09 -21.04 14.10
CA PHE A 3 11.24 -22.19 14.50
C PHE A 3 11.33 -23.45 13.60
N GLY A 4 12.47 -23.68 12.93
CA GLY A 4 12.69 -24.90 12.14
C GLY A 4 11.80 -25.02 10.90
N ARG A 5 11.36 -26.25 10.57
CA ARG A 5 10.57 -26.52 9.35
C ARG A 5 9.18 -25.85 9.40
N VAL A 6 8.51 -25.91 10.55
CA VAL A 6 7.14 -25.38 10.70
C VAL A 6 7.13 -23.86 10.55
N GLY A 7 8.07 -23.15 11.19
CA GLY A 7 8.18 -21.69 11.05
C GLY A 7 8.45 -21.24 9.62
N ARG A 8 9.24 -22.01 8.86
CA ARG A 8 9.50 -21.75 7.45
C ARG A 8 8.23 -21.81 6.60
N GLU A 9 7.43 -22.87 6.75
CA GLU A 9 6.19 -23.01 5.97
C GLU A 9 5.16 -21.92 6.33
N ILE A 10 5.05 -21.55 7.61
CA ILE A 10 4.15 -20.48 8.06
C ILE A 10 4.56 -19.12 7.48
N LEU A 11 5.84 -18.76 7.55
CA LEU A 11 6.32 -17.48 7.02
C LEU A 11 6.26 -17.45 5.49
N ALA A 12 6.53 -18.57 4.81
CA ALA A 12 6.37 -18.68 3.36
C ALA A 12 4.91 -18.52 2.93
N ALA A 13 3.97 -19.18 3.62
CA ALA A 13 2.54 -19.02 3.36
C ALA A 13 2.09 -17.58 3.61
N GLY A 14 2.54 -16.96 4.70
CA GLY A 14 2.25 -15.55 5.00
C GLY A 14 2.83 -14.58 3.96
N PHE A 15 4.04 -14.84 3.46
CA PHE A 15 4.67 -14.06 2.39
C PHE A 15 3.83 -14.12 1.10
N VAL A 16 3.47 -15.32 0.65
CA VAL A 16 2.66 -15.50 -0.58
C VAL A 16 1.29 -14.84 -0.42
N LEU A 17 0.66 -15.00 0.75
CA LEU A 17 -0.63 -14.37 1.05
C LEU A 17 -0.52 -12.84 1.01
N TYR A 18 0.50 -12.26 1.65
CA TYR A 18 0.77 -10.83 1.63
C TYR A 18 0.91 -10.29 0.20
N TYR A 19 1.77 -10.89 -0.62
CA TYR A 19 1.95 -10.45 -2.01
C TYR A 19 0.72 -10.64 -2.88
N THR A 20 -0.10 -11.65 -2.60
CA THR A 20 -1.38 -11.85 -3.31
C THR A 20 -2.35 -10.71 -3.04
N PHE A 21 -2.47 -10.29 -1.78
CA PHE A 21 -3.31 -9.15 -1.41
C PHE A 21 -2.76 -7.83 -1.95
N VAL A 22 -1.44 -7.62 -1.90
CA VAL A 22 -0.78 -6.46 -2.50
C VAL A 22 -1.07 -6.41 -4.01
N ALA A 23 -0.93 -7.54 -4.72
CA ALA A 23 -1.26 -7.65 -6.13
C ALA A 23 -2.74 -7.28 -6.40
N GLY A 24 -3.66 -7.72 -5.53
CA GLY A 24 -5.07 -7.32 -5.58
C GLY A 24 -5.26 -5.80 -5.47
N SER A 25 -4.55 -5.15 -4.54
CA SER A 25 -4.59 -3.68 -4.41
C SER A 25 -4.06 -2.96 -5.64
N MET A 26 -3.05 -3.51 -6.32
CA MET A 26 -2.50 -2.95 -7.56
C MET A 26 -3.46 -3.15 -8.74
N MET A 27 -4.13 -4.30 -8.85
CA MET A 27 -5.17 -4.53 -9.84
C MET A 27 -6.35 -3.57 -9.66
N LEU A 28 -6.75 -3.32 -8.41
CA LEU A 28 -7.73 -2.31 -8.09
C LEU A 28 -7.24 -0.91 -8.49
N GLY A 29 -5.98 -0.56 -8.23
CA GLY A 29 -5.36 0.69 -8.67
C GLY A 29 -5.38 0.89 -10.19
N ILE A 30 -5.10 -0.16 -10.96
CA ILE A 30 -5.19 -0.12 -12.44
C ILE A 30 -6.64 0.09 -12.87
N SER A 31 -7.59 -0.62 -12.25
CA SER A 31 -9.03 -0.46 -12.50
C SER A 31 -9.52 0.98 -12.26
N ILE A 32 -9.11 1.58 -11.14
CA ILE A 32 -9.39 2.99 -10.81
C ILE A 32 -8.83 3.93 -11.88
N GLY A 33 -7.59 3.67 -12.34
CA GLY A 33 -6.99 4.44 -13.43
C GLY A 33 -7.76 4.29 -14.73
N LEU A 34 -8.14 3.08 -15.12
CA LEU A 34 -8.90 2.83 -16.35
C LEU A 34 -10.30 3.48 -16.29
N ASN A 35 -10.96 3.44 -15.14
CA ASN A 35 -12.21 4.17 -14.90
C ASN A 35 -12.03 5.69 -15.05
N ALA A 36 -10.98 6.24 -14.45
CA ALA A 36 -10.66 7.67 -14.53
C ALA A 36 -10.33 8.13 -15.96
N VAL A 37 -9.71 7.26 -16.76
CA VAL A 37 -9.27 7.58 -18.12
C VAL A 37 -10.40 7.44 -19.14
N SER A 38 -11.29 6.46 -18.92
CA SER A 38 -12.43 6.17 -19.80
C SER A 38 -13.69 6.95 -19.46
N MET A 39 -13.67 7.78 -18.41
CA MET A 39 -14.87 8.43 -17.85
C MET A 39 -15.99 7.41 -17.57
N HIS A 40 -15.59 6.26 -17.03
CA HIS A 40 -16.48 5.14 -16.71
C HIS A 40 -17.27 4.59 -17.91
N SER A 41 -16.56 4.19 -18.98
CA SER A 41 -17.19 3.67 -20.20
C SER A 41 -17.77 2.26 -20.08
N THR A 42 -17.27 1.45 -19.14
CA THR A 42 -17.75 0.09 -18.89
C THR A 42 -17.72 -0.25 -17.40
N CYS A 43 -18.35 -1.37 -17.05
CA CYS A 43 -18.40 -1.88 -15.69
C CYS A 43 -16.99 -2.04 -15.08
N THR A 44 -16.81 -1.55 -13.86
CA THR A 44 -15.53 -1.63 -13.12
C THR A 44 -14.97 -3.04 -13.04
N ALA A 45 -15.82 -4.07 -12.92
CA ALA A 45 -15.40 -5.47 -12.95
C ALA A 45 -14.63 -5.84 -14.23
N VAL A 46 -15.01 -5.28 -15.38
CA VAL A 46 -14.31 -5.49 -16.65
C VAL A 46 -12.92 -4.86 -16.58
N PHE A 47 -12.78 -3.67 -16.02
CA PHE A 47 -11.47 -3.04 -15.85
C PHE A 47 -10.55 -3.81 -14.89
N VAL A 48 -11.10 -4.44 -13.84
CA VAL A 48 -10.33 -5.34 -12.97
C VAL A 48 -9.88 -6.59 -13.72
N THR A 49 -10.73 -7.15 -14.61
CA THR A 49 -10.34 -8.27 -15.49
C THR A 49 -9.21 -7.85 -16.44
N VAL A 50 -9.29 -6.68 -17.06
CA VAL A 50 -8.20 -6.15 -17.91
C VAL A 50 -6.91 -5.99 -17.11
N ALA A 51 -7.00 -5.44 -15.89
CA ALA A 51 -5.85 -5.32 -15.00
C ALA A 51 -5.21 -6.67 -14.66
N ALA A 52 -6.02 -7.71 -14.42
CA ALA A 52 -5.55 -9.07 -14.16
C ALA A 52 -4.85 -9.68 -15.38
N ILE A 53 -5.42 -9.53 -16.58
CA ILE A 53 -4.81 -10.04 -17.83
C ILE A 53 -3.48 -9.35 -18.11
N VAL A 54 -3.44 -8.02 -18.03
CA VAL A 54 -2.21 -7.24 -18.27
C VAL A 54 -1.16 -7.57 -17.21
N GLY A 55 -1.51 -7.48 -15.93
CA GLY A 55 -0.59 -7.77 -14.82
C GLY A 55 -0.03 -9.19 -14.87
N GLY A 56 -0.89 -10.19 -15.10
CA GLY A 56 -0.49 -11.60 -15.20
C GLY A 56 0.39 -11.90 -16.41
N SER A 57 0.06 -11.32 -17.58
CA SER A 57 0.84 -11.55 -18.81
C SER A 57 2.26 -10.99 -18.70
N PHE A 58 2.41 -9.78 -18.19
CA PHE A 58 3.73 -9.16 -17.99
C PHE A 58 4.52 -9.80 -16.85
N ALA A 59 3.86 -10.29 -15.80
CA ALA A 59 4.50 -11.01 -14.70
C ALA A 59 5.14 -12.35 -15.12
N SER A 60 4.68 -12.94 -16.23
CA SER A 60 5.25 -14.17 -16.80
C SER A 60 6.67 -13.99 -17.37
N ILE A 61 7.22 -12.78 -17.42
CA ILE A 61 8.60 -12.53 -17.84
C ILE A 61 9.54 -12.92 -16.69
N ILE A 62 10.26 -14.03 -16.83
CA ILE A 62 11.01 -14.71 -15.74
C ILE A 62 12.32 -13.96 -15.34
N THR A 63 12.84 -13.05 -16.17
CA THR A 63 14.20 -12.47 -15.97
C THR A 63 14.19 -11.08 -15.33
N LEU A 64 14.58 -10.99 -14.04
CA LEU A 64 14.72 -9.74 -13.26
C LEU A 64 15.61 -8.68 -13.93
N GLY A 65 16.68 -9.08 -14.62
CA GLY A 65 17.60 -8.16 -15.30
C GLY A 65 16.94 -7.29 -16.39
N ARG A 66 15.92 -7.82 -17.07
CA ARG A 66 15.11 -7.05 -18.04
C ARG A 66 14.01 -6.22 -17.37
N MET A 67 13.65 -6.55 -16.13
CA MET A 67 12.60 -5.83 -15.39
C MET A 67 13.09 -4.49 -14.83
N SER A 68 14.40 -4.30 -14.60
CA SER A 68 14.94 -3.06 -14.03
C SER A 68 14.59 -1.82 -14.87
N TRP A 69 14.64 -1.93 -16.20
CA TRP A 69 14.24 -0.84 -17.09
C TRP A 69 12.73 -0.52 -17.03
N LEU A 70 11.89 -1.56 -16.99
CA LEU A 70 10.44 -1.39 -16.83
C LEU A 70 10.08 -0.78 -15.48
N ALA A 71 10.79 -1.17 -14.42
CA ALA A 71 10.65 -0.58 -13.10
C ALA A 71 11.09 0.90 -13.09
N LEU A 72 12.15 1.26 -13.81
CA LEU A 72 12.59 2.66 -13.95
C LEU A 72 11.54 3.52 -14.67
N VAL A 73 11.00 3.04 -15.79
CA VAL A 73 9.89 3.70 -16.50
C VAL A 73 8.67 3.80 -15.58
N GLY A 74 8.38 2.74 -14.83
CA GLY A 74 7.27 2.71 -13.89
C GLY A 74 7.40 3.77 -12.79
N VAL A 75 8.53 3.80 -12.08
CA VAL A 75 8.78 4.76 -10.99
C VAL A 75 8.79 6.19 -11.52
N THR A 76 9.45 6.46 -12.64
CA THR A 76 9.48 7.82 -13.23
C THR A 76 8.08 8.30 -13.60
N SER A 77 7.27 7.43 -14.23
CA SER A 77 5.89 7.74 -14.58
C SER A 77 5.01 8.03 -13.35
N LEU A 78 5.17 7.27 -12.28
CA LEU A 78 4.41 7.45 -11.03
C LEU A 78 4.82 8.75 -10.31
N VAL A 79 6.11 9.05 -10.25
CA VAL A 79 6.63 10.29 -9.66
C VAL A 79 6.09 11.51 -10.42
N ILE A 80 6.12 11.49 -11.76
CA ILE A 80 5.55 12.58 -12.58
C ILE A 80 4.06 12.73 -12.29
N ALA A 81 3.30 11.63 -12.29
CA ALA A 81 1.85 11.65 -12.06
C ALA A 81 1.48 12.27 -10.70
N ILE A 82 2.22 11.91 -9.64
CA ILE A 82 1.97 12.41 -8.28
C ILE A 82 2.42 13.87 -8.14
N VAL A 83 3.60 14.25 -8.64
CA VAL A 83 4.07 15.64 -8.60
C VAL A 83 3.11 16.58 -9.32
N MET A 84 2.56 16.15 -10.47
CA MET A 84 1.54 16.93 -11.17
C MET A 84 0.28 17.14 -10.34
N VAL A 85 -0.21 16.11 -9.64
CA VAL A 85 -1.37 16.22 -8.75
C VAL A 85 -1.09 17.17 -7.59
N THR A 86 0.10 17.07 -6.99
CA THR A 86 0.53 17.94 -5.90
C THR A 86 0.56 19.41 -6.33
N ILE A 87 1.13 19.73 -7.50
CA ILE A 87 1.15 21.10 -8.05
C ILE A 87 -0.28 21.56 -8.38
N ALA A 88 -1.07 20.71 -9.04
CA ALA A 88 -2.42 21.07 -9.44
C ALA A 88 -3.35 21.34 -8.26
N VAL A 89 -3.20 20.60 -7.16
CA VAL A 89 -3.94 20.83 -5.92
C VAL A 89 -3.45 22.11 -5.24
N GLY A 90 -2.13 22.36 -5.20
CA GLY A 90 -1.56 23.55 -4.56
C GLY A 90 -1.86 24.87 -5.27
N VAL A 91 -2.12 24.84 -6.57
CA VAL A 91 -2.48 26.04 -7.36
C VAL A 91 -3.99 26.30 -7.37
N ARG A 92 -4.82 25.33 -6.94
CA ARG A 92 -6.27 25.49 -6.94
C ARG A 92 -6.75 26.10 -5.64
N ASP A 93 -7.64 27.08 -5.75
CA ASP A 93 -8.26 27.73 -4.60
C ASP A 93 -9.23 26.80 -3.84
N ARG A 94 -9.74 25.74 -4.50
CA ARG A 94 -10.72 24.81 -3.91
C ARG A 94 -10.56 23.36 -4.39
N PRO A 95 -10.67 22.37 -3.49
CA PRO A 95 -10.73 20.96 -3.86
C PRO A 95 -12.09 20.63 -4.48
N VAL A 96 -12.12 19.63 -5.36
CA VAL A 96 -13.32 19.33 -6.17
C VAL A 96 -14.43 18.64 -5.38
N ALA A 97 -14.09 17.96 -4.28
CA ALA A 97 -15.06 17.35 -3.39
C ALA A 97 -15.67 18.34 -2.37
N ALA A 98 -15.19 19.59 -2.29
CA ALA A 98 -15.81 20.62 -1.48
C ALA A 98 -17.12 21.15 -2.11
N PRO A 99 -18.07 21.66 -1.31
CA PRO A 99 -19.28 22.32 -1.81
C PRO A 99 -18.96 23.41 -2.84
N LYS A 100 -19.72 23.45 -3.94
CA LYS A 100 -19.45 24.35 -5.08
C LYS A 100 -19.72 25.82 -4.77
N GLU A 101 -20.48 26.11 -3.71
CA GLU A 101 -20.92 27.43 -3.29
C GLU A 101 -20.56 27.68 -1.82
N GLY A 102 -20.15 28.92 -1.49
CA GLY A 102 -19.74 29.34 -0.15
C GLY A 102 -18.22 29.56 0.01
N PRO A 103 -17.79 30.20 1.13
CA PRO A 103 -16.37 30.37 1.43
C PRO A 103 -15.73 29.01 1.76
N PHE A 104 -14.71 28.62 0.99
CA PHE A 104 -13.91 27.44 1.30
C PHE A 104 -12.80 27.83 2.28
N ILE A 105 -12.84 27.25 3.48
CA ILE A 105 -11.77 27.34 4.48
C ILE A 105 -11.25 25.93 4.67
N CYS A 106 -9.94 25.74 4.49
CA CYS A 106 -9.37 24.43 4.71
C CYS A 106 -9.48 24.03 6.19
N ASP A 107 -10.18 22.94 6.48
CA ASP A 107 -10.30 22.37 7.83
C ASP A 107 -9.10 21.46 8.19
N PHE A 108 -7.88 21.89 7.83
CA PHE A 108 -6.68 21.16 8.19
C PHE A 108 -6.40 21.34 9.69
N LYS A 109 -6.50 20.23 10.44
CA LYS A 109 -6.21 20.19 11.87
C LYS A 109 -5.00 19.30 12.12
N VAL A 110 -3.97 19.85 12.77
CA VAL A 110 -2.79 19.09 13.18
C VAL A 110 -3.15 18.05 14.25
N VAL A 111 -4.06 18.42 15.15
CA VAL A 111 -4.62 17.52 16.17
C VAL A 111 -6.14 17.52 16.00
N GLY A 112 -6.67 16.41 15.51
CA GLY A 112 -8.11 16.16 15.37
C GLY A 112 -8.63 15.18 16.41
N ASN A 113 -9.94 14.95 16.40
CA ASN A 113 -10.61 13.92 17.20
C ASN A 113 -11.24 12.87 16.26
N PRO A 114 -10.43 12.02 15.59
CA PRO A 114 -10.97 10.98 14.72
C PRO A 114 -11.69 9.91 15.54
N SER A 115 -12.60 9.18 14.89
CA SER A 115 -13.11 7.95 15.48
C SER A 115 -11.97 6.94 15.66
N PHE A 116 -12.13 5.99 16.59
CA PHE A 116 -11.12 4.95 16.79
C PHE A 116 -10.85 4.19 15.48
N ALA A 117 -11.89 3.84 14.73
CA ALA A 117 -11.80 3.11 13.46
C ALA A 117 -11.01 3.88 12.39
N ASP A 118 -11.24 5.18 12.25
CA ASP A 118 -10.52 6.01 11.28
C ASP A 118 -9.05 6.15 11.65
N ALA A 119 -8.75 6.34 12.95
CA ALA A 119 -7.38 6.47 13.45
C ALA A 119 -6.57 5.19 13.21
N VAL A 120 -7.11 4.03 13.57
CA VAL A 120 -6.39 2.75 13.39
C VAL A 120 -6.30 2.34 11.92
N SER A 121 -7.27 2.74 11.08
CA SER A 121 -7.22 2.51 9.62
C SER A 121 -6.14 3.38 8.95
N ALA A 122 -6.01 4.64 9.37
CA ALA A 122 -4.92 5.52 8.91
C ALA A 122 -3.55 4.96 9.30
N ILE A 123 -3.36 4.54 10.56
CA ILE A 123 -2.11 3.92 11.02
C ILE A 123 -1.79 2.65 10.21
N SER A 124 -2.80 1.83 9.93
CA SER A 124 -2.61 0.60 9.15
C SER A 124 -2.21 0.88 7.70
N THR A 125 -2.73 1.96 7.11
CA THR A 125 -2.32 2.43 5.78
C THR A 125 -0.85 2.89 5.78
N PHE A 126 -0.40 3.56 6.85
CA PHE A 126 1.01 3.88 7.04
C PHE A 126 1.88 2.62 7.18
N VAL A 127 1.42 1.61 7.93
CA VAL A 127 2.12 0.32 8.03
C VAL A 127 2.27 -0.31 6.64
N PHE A 128 1.21 -0.34 5.84
CA PHE A 128 1.27 -0.85 4.47
C PHE A 128 2.29 -0.10 3.61
N ALA A 129 2.33 1.24 3.71
CA ALA A 129 3.23 2.07 2.93
C ALA A 129 4.72 1.74 3.14
N TYR A 130 5.08 1.16 4.29
CA TYR A 130 6.44 0.72 4.63
C TYR A 130 6.61 -0.80 4.74
N ALA A 131 5.58 -1.59 4.46
CA ALA A 131 5.59 -3.06 4.59
C ALA A 131 6.30 -3.78 3.41
N GLY A 132 7.32 -3.14 2.81
CA GLY A 132 8.17 -3.75 1.78
C GLY A 132 9.24 -4.71 2.32
N THR A 133 9.32 -4.86 3.64
CA THR A 133 10.33 -5.66 4.36
C THR A 133 10.52 -7.07 3.81
N PRO A 134 9.48 -7.82 3.42
CA PRO A 134 9.69 -9.19 2.98
C PRO A 134 10.44 -9.32 1.64
N ALA A 135 10.31 -8.34 0.73
CA ALA A 135 11.05 -8.32 -0.54
C ALA A 135 12.54 -8.01 -0.38
N PHE A 136 12.95 -7.43 0.75
CA PHE A 136 14.32 -7.02 0.99
C PHE A 136 15.31 -8.19 0.93
N PHE A 137 14.90 -9.38 1.35
CA PHE A 137 15.72 -10.59 1.25
C PHE A 137 15.95 -11.01 -0.20
N SER A 138 14.92 -10.96 -1.04
CA SER A 138 15.02 -11.26 -2.47
C SER A 138 15.93 -10.25 -3.19
N PHE A 139 15.81 -8.96 -2.86
CA PHE A 139 16.71 -7.94 -3.43
C PHE A 139 18.15 -8.11 -2.96
N ALA A 140 18.38 -8.40 -1.68
CA ALA A 140 19.73 -8.61 -1.16
C ALA A 140 20.43 -9.81 -1.80
N ALA A 141 19.69 -10.86 -2.14
CA ALA A 141 20.23 -12.06 -2.80
C ALA A 141 20.69 -11.80 -4.24
N GLU A 142 20.10 -10.82 -4.93
CA GLU A 142 20.38 -10.50 -6.34
C GLU A 142 21.43 -9.39 -6.52
N MET A 143 21.82 -8.70 -5.44
CA MET A 143 22.80 -7.63 -5.54
C MET A 143 24.21 -8.17 -5.84
N ARG A 144 24.87 -7.57 -6.83
CA ARG A 144 26.28 -7.86 -7.16
C ARG A 144 27.20 -7.73 -5.95
N GLU A 145 26.94 -6.76 -5.06
CA GLU A 145 27.73 -6.52 -3.84
C GLU A 145 26.83 -6.33 -2.60
N PRO A 146 26.55 -7.41 -1.84
CA PRO A 146 25.68 -7.37 -0.65
C PRO A 146 26.15 -6.44 0.47
N LYS A 147 27.45 -6.12 0.54
CA LYS A 147 28.03 -5.27 1.59
C LYS A 147 27.47 -3.84 1.59
N HIS A 148 27.01 -3.34 0.45
CA HIS A 148 26.46 -2.00 0.31
C HIS A 148 24.94 -1.93 0.56
N TYR A 149 24.30 -3.05 0.90
CA TYR A 149 22.86 -3.17 1.05
C TYR A 149 22.25 -2.13 1.99
N VAL A 150 22.80 -2.00 3.20
CA VAL A 150 22.25 -1.10 4.22
C VAL A 150 22.34 0.36 3.79
N ARG A 151 23.41 0.75 3.07
CA ARG A 151 23.58 2.12 2.58
C ARG A 151 22.59 2.43 1.45
N ALA A 152 22.41 1.49 0.52
CA ALA A 152 21.44 1.61 -0.56
C ALA A 152 20.00 1.68 -0.03
N LEU A 153 19.66 0.81 0.93
CA LEU A 153 18.35 0.79 1.56
C LEU A 153 18.07 2.09 2.33
N ALA A 154 19.04 2.58 3.11
CA ALA A 154 18.89 3.84 3.85
C ALA A 154 18.64 5.03 2.92
N LEU A 155 19.40 5.13 1.82
CA LEU A 155 19.17 6.18 0.82
C LEU A 155 17.78 6.09 0.19
N CYS A 156 17.36 4.88 -0.19
CA CYS A 156 16.02 4.64 -0.73
C CYS A 156 14.92 5.06 0.25
N GLN A 157 15.03 4.67 1.52
CA GLN A 157 14.05 5.01 2.54
C GLN A 157 13.99 6.51 2.84
N ILE A 158 15.14 7.20 2.88
CA ILE A 158 15.17 8.66 3.08
C ILE A 158 14.42 9.38 1.94
N ILE A 159 14.66 8.97 0.69
CA ILE A 159 13.97 9.55 -0.48
C ILE A 159 12.47 9.30 -0.40
N VAL A 160 12.04 8.07 -0.06
CA VAL A 160 10.63 7.71 0.08
C VAL A 160 9.95 8.50 1.20
N ILE A 161 10.60 8.65 2.36
CA ILE A 161 10.07 9.44 3.49
C ILE A 161 9.87 10.90 3.08
N ILE A 162 10.87 11.51 2.45
CA ILE A 162 10.78 12.91 1.99
C ILE A 162 9.62 13.07 0.99
N ALA A 163 9.48 12.15 0.04
CA ALA A 163 8.41 12.18 -0.94
C ALA A 163 7.03 12.03 -0.28
N TYR A 164 6.85 11.03 0.59
CA TYR A 164 5.58 10.75 1.26
C TYR A 164 5.15 11.90 2.17
N VAL A 165 6.06 12.43 2.99
CA VAL A 165 5.77 13.57 3.87
C VAL A 165 5.49 14.83 3.05
N GLY A 166 6.32 15.13 2.04
CA GLY A 166 6.15 16.32 1.20
C GLY A 166 4.82 16.32 0.46
N ILE A 167 4.48 15.22 -0.21
CA ILE A 167 3.22 15.07 -0.95
C ILE A 167 2.02 15.05 0.02
N GLY A 168 2.11 14.28 1.11
CA GLY A 168 1.06 14.17 2.10
C GLY A 168 0.72 15.52 2.75
N CYS A 169 1.73 16.29 3.16
CA CYS A 169 1.53 17.61 3.74
C CYS A 169 0.83 18.58 2.78
N VAL A 170 1.28 18.64 1.52
CA VAL A 170 0.66 19.52 0.52
C VAL A 170 -0.79 19.11 0.26
N VAL A 171 -1.04 17.84 -0.04
CA VAL A 171 -2.40 17.38 -0.35
C VAL A 171 -3.34 17.57 0.85
N CYS A 172 -2.92 17.26 2.07
CA CYS A 172 -3.73 17.47 3.26
C CYS A 172 -3.97 18.96 3.56
N TYR A 173 -2.97 19.82 3.35
CA TYR A 173 -3.09 21.26 3.60
C TYR A 173 -4.05 21.95 2.61
N PHE A 174 -4.11 21.51 1.35
CA PHE A 174 -4.96 22.14 0.34
C PHE A 174 -6.33 21.46 0.18
N CYS A 175 -6.44 20.15 0.42
CA CYS A 175 -7.71 19.43 0.30
C CYS A 175 -8.46 19.27 1.64
N GLY A 176 -7.79 19.36 2.79
CA GLY A 176 -8.41 19.15 4.10
C GLY A 176 -9.13 17.80 4.18
N SER A 177 -10.38 17.80 4.65
CA SER A 177 -11.22 16.60 4.73
C SER A 177 -11.71 16.04 3.38
N TYR A 178 -11.44 16.73 2.27
CA TYR A 178 -11.93 16.39 0.93
C TYR A 178 -10.91 15.63 0.07
N VAL A 179 -9.92 14.99 0.70
CA VAL A 179 -8.94 14.14 0.01
C VAL A 179 -9.64 12.89 -0.52
N ALA A 180 -9.50 12.63 -1.82
CA ALA A 180 -9.99 11.39 -2.42
C ALA A 180 -9.01 10.23 -2.16
N SER A 181 -9.52 9.00 -2.16
CA SER A 181 -8.70 7.79 -2.06
C SER A 181 -8.87 6.94 -3.32
N PRO A 182 -7.90 6.89 -4.26
CA PRO A 182 -6.54 7.44 -4.17
C PRO A 182 -6.44 8.97 -4.35
N ALA A 183 -5.39 9.57 -3.77
CA ALA A 183 -5.18 11.02 -3.76
C ALA A 183 -5.14 11.68 -5.14
N LEU A 184 -4.82 10.92 -6.20
CA LEU A 184 -4.83 11.37 -7.60
C LEU A 184 -6.21 11.93 -8.03
N GLY A 185 -7.30 11.49 -7.40
CA GLY A 185 -8.64 12.00 -7.65
C GLY A 185 -8.89 13.43 -7.15
N SER A 186 -8.07 13.93 -6.22
CA SER A 186 -8.31 15.21 -5.53
C SER A 186 -8.06 16.43 -6.42
N ALA A 187 -7.24 16.30 -7.47
CA ALA A 187 -6.91 17.36 -8.42
C ALA A 187 -8.00 17.63 -9.48
N GLY A 188 -9.21 17.09 -9.32
CA GLY A 188 -10.35 17.28 -10.23
C GLY A 188 -10.27 16.54 -11.56
N PRO A 189 -11.35 16.57 -12.37
CA PRO A 189 -11.58 15.60 -13.44
C PRO A 189 -10.49 15.62 -14.53
N LEU A 190 -10.10 16.81 -15.02
CA LEU A 190 -9.08 16.90 -16.08
C LEU A 190 -7.70 16.41 -15.61
N ILE A 191 -7.21 16.91 -14.47
CA ILE A 191 -5.89 16.53 -13.95
C ILE A 191 -5.87 15.08 -13.50
N LYS A 192 -6.96 14.60 -12.90
CA LYS A 192 -7.14 13.18 -12.56
C LYS A 192 -6.95 12.30 -13.79
N THR A 193 -7.67 12.56 -14.89
CA THR A 193 -7.56 11.77 -16.12
C THR A 193 -6.14 11.82 -16.69
N ILE A 194 -5.49 12.99 -16.73
CA ILE A 194 -4.12 13.13 -17.23
C ILE A 194 -3.11 12.39 -16.32
N SER A 195 -3.22 12.56 -15.01
CA SER A 195 -2.35 11.92 -14.02
C SER A 195 -2.47 10.41 -14.08
N TYR A 196 -3.68 9.85 -14.17
CA TYR A 196 -3.85 8.40 -14.33
C TYR A 196 -3.31 7.88 -15.67
N ARG A 197 -3.44 8.61 -16.78
CA ARG A 197 -2.82 8.21 -18.06
C ARG A 197 -1.30 8.06 -17.93
N ILE A 198 -0.66 8.99 -17.25
CA ILE A 198 0.79 8.96 -17.03
C ILE A 198 1.17 7.95 -15.95
N GLY A 199 0.34 7.75 -14.92
CA GLY A 199 0.63 6.86 -13.79
C GLY A 199 0.38 5.38 -14.03
N ILE A 200 -0.52 5.00 -14.97
CA ILE A 200 -0.86 3.60 -15.26
C ILE A 200 0.38 2.72 -15.52
N PRO A 201 1.38 3.12 -16.33
CA PRO A 201 2.62 2.35 -16.52
C PRO A 201 3.32 2.01 -15.19
N GLY A 202 3.37 2.94 -14.24
CA GLY A 202 3.94 2.72 -12.91
C GLY A 202 3.14 1.75 -12.05
N ILE A 203 1.81 1.85 -12.08
CA ILE A 203 0.93 0.94 -11.34
C ILE A 203 1.02 -0.47 -11.94
N VAL A 204 1.07 -0.60 -13.28
CA VAL A 204 1.25 -1.88 -13.99
C VAL A 204 2.61 -2.49 -13.69
N ALA A 205 3.69 -1.72 -13.72
CA ALA A 205 5.03 -2.20 -13.36
C ALA A 205 5.07 -2.72 -11.92
N THR A 206 4.40 -2.04 -10.99
CA THR A 206 4.30 -2.48 -9.59
C THR A 206 3.46 -3.76 -9.47
N ALA A 207 2.32 -3.86 -10.16
CA ALA A 207 1.50 -5.06 -10.21
C ALA A 207 2.30 -6.26 -10.73
N MET A 208 3.03 -6.08 -11.83
CA MET A 208 3.93 -7.08 -12.41
C MET A 208 4.94 -7.61 -11.39
N LEU A 209 5.64 -6.73 -10.67
CA LEU A 209 6.63 -7.14 -9.66
C LEU A 209 6.00 -7.97 -8.53
N THR A 210 4.79 -7.61 -8.08
CA THR A 210 4.11 -8.31 -6.98
C THR A 210 3.57 -9.68 -7.38
N VAL A 211 3.11 -9.85 -8.62
CA VAL A 211 2.63 -11.13 -9.16
C VAL A 211 3.79 -12.07 -9.50
N HIS A 212 4.93 -11.51 -9.90
CA HIS A 212 6.12 -12.27 -10.29
C HIS A 212 6.74 -13.09 -9.15
N LEU A 213 6.62 -12.65 -7.90
CA LEU A 213 7.22 -13.30 -6.73
C LEU A 213 6.49 -14.60 -6.29
N GLY A 214 5.45 -15.04 -7.00
CA GLY A 214 4.67 -16.23 -6.67
C GLY A 214 4.21 -17.06 -7.88
N CYS A 215 3.20 -17.90 -7.68
CA CYS A 215 2.57 -18.64 -8.78
C CYS A 215 1.71 -17.68 -9.61
N VAL A 216 2.24 -17.19 -10.74
CA VAL A 216 1.63 -16.14 -11.57
C VAL A 216 0.13 -16.35 -11.77
N PHE A 217 -0.29 -17.55 -12.20
CA PHE A 217 -1.71 -17.84 -12.46
C PHE A 217 -2.55 -17.84 -11.17
N GLY A 218 -2.11 -18.55 -10.13
CA GLY A 218 -2.84 -18.65 -8.87
C GLY A 218 -2.95 -17.31 -8.14
N VAL A 219 -1.85 -16.55 -8.10
CA VAL A 219 -1.79 -15.21 -7.51
C VAL A 219 -2.66 -14.24 -8.31
N THR A 220 -2.63 -14.30 -9.64
CA THR A 220 -3.44 -13.41 -10.48
C THR A 220 -4.94 -13.66 -10.27
N LEU A 221 -5.37 -14.92 -10.23
CA LEU A 221 -6.77 -15.27 -10.04
C LEU A 221 -7.28 -14.87 -8.65
N THR A 222 -6.51 -15.15 -7.60
CA THR A 222 -6.88 -14.80 -6.22
C THR A 222 -6.86 -13.28 -6.00
N ALA A 223 -5.86 -12.58 -6.52
CA ALA A 223 -5.80 -11.12 -6.51
C ALA A 223 -7.00 -10.49 -7.25
N TYR A 224 -7.39 -11.05 -8.38
CA TYR A 224 -8.59 -10.63 -9.13
C TYR A 224 -9.87 -10.76 -8.30
N MET A 225 -10.05 -11.89 -7.61
CA MET A 225 -11.19 -12.09 -6.72
C MET A 225 -11.20 -11.08 -5.57
N ILE A 226 -10.04 -10.81 -4.95
CA ILE A 226 -9.92 -9.82 -3.86
C ILE A 226 -10.26 -8.42 -4.36
N ALA A 227 -9.69 -8.00 -5.49
CA ALA A 227 -9.92 -6.68 -6.08
C ALA A 227 -11.40 -6.47 -6.48
N SER A 228 -12.07 -7.53 -6.95
CA SER A 228 -13.49 -7.49 -7.30
C SER A 228 -14.39 -7.56 -6.06
N ALA A 229 -13.95 -8.22 -5.00
CA ALA A 229 -14.71 -8.37 -3.76
C ALA A 229 -14.73 -7.09 -2.92
N ILE A 230 -13.63 -6.33 -2.88
CA ILE A 230 -13.48 -5.08 -2.12
C ILE A 230 -12.98 -3.96 -3.05
N PRO A 231 -13.86 -3.35 -3.85
CA PRO A 231 -13.48 -2.27 -4.78
C PRO A 231 -13.31 -0.90 -4.09
N VAL A 232 -12.83 -0.88 -2.84
CA VAL A 232 -12.54 0.32 -2.04
C VAL A 232 -11.04 0.36 -1.75
N PHE A 233 -10.31 1.25 -2.43
CA PHE A 233 -8.84 1.24 -2.38
C PHE A 233 -8.28 1.50 -0.98
N GLY A 234 -8.76 2.54 -0.29
CA GLY A 234 -8.25 2.91 1.03
C GLY A 234 -8.52 1.83 2.08
N GLY A 235 -9.75 1.29 2.09
CA GLY A 235 -10.13 0.18 2.96
C GLY A 235 -9.31 -1.08 2.71
N LEU A 236 -9.10 -1.45 1.43
CA LEU A 236 -8.28 -2.60 1.06
C LEU A 236 -6.83 -2.42 1.50
N VAL A 237 -6.20 -1.29 1.19
CA VAL A 237 -4.81 -1.01 1.58
C VAL A 237 -4.65 -1.01 3.10
N SER A 238 -5.57 -0.38 3.82
CA SER A 238 -5.60 -0.39 5.29
C SER A 238 -5.75 -1.81 5.84
N PHE A 239 -6.60 -2.64 5.26
CA PHE A 239 -6.81 -4.02 5.68
C PHE A 239 -5.54 -4.86 5.50
N ILE A 240 -4.86 -4.70 4.35
CA ILE A 240 -3.62 -5.41 4.06
C ILE A 240 -2.52 -4.99 5.04
N GLY A 241 -2.37 -3.68 5.29
CA GLY A 241 -1.41 -3.15 6.24
C GLY A 241 -1.63 -3.65 7.66
N ALA A 242 -2.89 -3.67 8.12
CA ALA A 242 -3.25 -4.17 9.43
C ALA A 242 -2.96 -5.67 9.58
N LEU A 243 -3.55 -6.50 8.70
CA LEU A 243 -3.55 -7.95 8.89
C LEU A 243 -2.21 -8.57 8.49
N LEU A 244 -1.72 -8.24 7.30
CA LEU A 244 -0.59 -8.93 6.67
C LEU A 244 0.70 -8.10 6.76
N GLY A 245 0.59 -6.78 6.70
CA GLY A 245 1.71 -5.86 6.86
C GLY A 245 2.34 -5.94 8.26
N THR A 246 1.52 -5.90 9.31
CA THR A 246 2.02 -6.16 10.67
C THR A 246 2.64 -7.55 10.75
N LEU A 247 1.88 -8.59 10.40
CA LEU A 247 2.29 -10.00 10.49
C LEU A 247 3.60 -10.30 9.76
N MET A 248 3.93 -9.59 8.67
CA MET A 248 5.16 -9.81 7.90
C MET A 248 6.30 -8.85 8.24
N SER A 249 6.03 -7.68 8.83
CA SER A 249 7.06 -6.66 9.09
C SER A 249 7.35 -6.41 10.58
N PHE A 250 6.45 -6.77 11.50
CA PHE A 250 6.58 -6.51 12.94
C PHE A 250 6.86 -7.80 13.71
N GLN A 251 5.91 -8.73 13.74
CA GLN A 251 5.97 -9.92 14.60
C GLN A 251 7.18 -10.82 14.28
N PRO A 252 7.48 -11.19 13.01
CA PRO A 252 8.59 -12.07 12.71
C PRO A 252 9.93 -11.43 13.05
N MET A 253 10.05 -10.12 12.89
CA MET A 253 11.28 -9.36 13.13
C MET A 253 11.57 -9.26 14.63
N GLY A 254 10.54 -8.99 15.43
CA GLY A 254 10.65 -9.03 16.90
C GLY A 254 10.98 -10.43 17.42
N CYS A 255 10.29 -11.46 16.90
CA CYS A 255 10.54 -12.86 17.25
C CYS A 255 11.91 -13.35 16.79
N MET A 256 12.41 -12.90 15.64
CA MET A 256 13.72 -13.27 15.09
C MET A 256 14.84 -12.76 15.98
N TRP A 257 14.79 -11.49 16.37
CA TRP A 257 15.78 -10.93 17.28
C TRP A 257 15.77 -11.66 18.63
N LEU A 258 14.58 -11.93 19.18
CA LEU A 258 14.46 -12.68 20.42
C LEU A 258 15.06 -14.08 20.26
N TYR A 259 14.70 -14.83 19.22
CA TYR A 259 15.18 -16.19 18.99
C TYR A 259 16.72 -16.27 18.85
N ASP A 260 17.32 -15.37 18.07
CA ASP A 260 18.76 -15.41 17.78
C ASP A 260 19.61 -14.92 18.97
N ASN A 261 19.07 -14.00 19.78
CA ASN A 261 19.82 -13.36 20.87
C ASN A 261 19.37 -13.82 22.28
N TRP A 262 18.52 -14.84 22.37
CA TRP A 262 18.13 -15.45 23.64
C TRP A 262 19.25 -16.32 24.19
N SER A 263 20.16 -15.72 24.98
CA SER A 263 21.19 -16.48 25.67
C SER A 263 20.69 -16.95 27.06
N PRO A 264 20.82 -18.24 27.40
CA PRO A 264 20.56 -18.74 28.75
C PRO A 264 21.62 -18.28 29.77
N ASP A 265 22.78 -17.79 29.30
CA ASP A 265 23.87 -17.35 30.17
C ASP A 265 23.58 -15.95 30.76
N LYS A 266 23.39 -15.90 32.08
CA LYS A 266 23.03 -14.67 32.80
C LYS A 266 24.13 -13.61 32.78
N ARG A 267 25.40 -13.98 32.55
CA ARG A 267 26.54 -13.02 32.51
C ARG A 267 26.57 -12.12 31.27
N LYS A 268 25.83 -12.46 30.21
CA LYS A 268 25.75 -11.67 28.97
C LYS A 268 24.55 -10.72 28.89
N ARG A 269 23.75 -10.63 29.97
CA ARG A 269 22.58 -9.75 30.07
C ARG A 269 23.00 -8.33 30.46
N ASP A 270 23.64 -7.65 29.52
CA ASP A 270 24.00 -6.23 29.64
C ASP A 270 22.76 -5.33 29.50
N LEU A 271 22.84 -4.06 29.89
CA LEU A 271 21.75 -3.08 29.80
C LEU A 271 21.23 -2.96 28.36
N ARG A 272 22.13 -3.06 27.37
CA ARG A 272 21.78 -3.10 25.94
C ARG A 272 20.95 -4.33 25.57
N TRP A 273 21.23 -5.49 26.15
CA TRP A 273 20.44 -6.70 25.92
C TRP A 273 19.02 -6.51 26.48
N SER A 274 18.91 -5.99 27.70
CA SER A 274 17.60 -5.73 28.31
C SER A 274 16.78 -4.73 27.50
N TRP A 275 17.40 -3.64 27.02
CA TRP A 275 16.73 -2.68 26.14
C TRP A 275 16.25 -3.30 24.84
N MET A 276 17.08 -4.13 24.19
CA MET A 276 16.67 -4.78 22.95
C MET A 276 15.58 -5.84 23.16
N VAL A 277 15.58 -6.58 24.27
CA VAL A 277 14.47 -7.48 24.63
C VAL A 277 13.18 -6.70 24.80
N THR A 278 13.20 -5.60 25.54
CA THR A 278 12.03 -4.73 25.74
C THR A 278 11.55 -4.17 24.39
N TRP A 279 12.47 -3.72 23.53
CA TRP A 279 12.13 -3.22 22.20
C TRP A 279 11.50 -4.29 21.31
N SER A 280 12.08 -5.49 21.25
CA SER A 280 11.52 -6.60 20.49
C SER A 280 10.17 -7.05 21.02
N GLY A 281 9.99 -7.08 22.35
CA GLY A 281 8.69 -7.34 22.98
C GLY A 281 7.65 -6.27 22.62
N PHE A 282 8.04 -5.00 22.66
CA PHE A 282 7.19 -3.88 22.24
C PHE A 282 6.78 -4.00 20.76
N VAL A 283 7.70 -4.34 19.85
CA VAL A 283 7.40 -4.54 18.42
C VAL A 283 6.38 -5.66 18.21
N VAL A 284 6.51 -6.77 18.94
CA VAL A 284 5.55 -7.89 18.83
C VAL A 284 4.18 -7.49 19.40
N VAL A 285 4.13 -6.86 20.56
CA VAL A 285 2.86 -6.44 21.20
C VAL A 285 2.15 -5.37 20.40
N SER A 286 2.87 -4.33 19.97
CA SER A 286 2.32 -3.26 19.12
C SER A 286 1.89 -3.79 17.76
N GLY A 287 2.65 -4.69 17.14
CA GLY A 287 2.26 -5.37 15.90
C GLY A 287 0.96 -6.16 16.06
N THR A 288 0.82 -6.95 17.14
CA THR A 288 -0.41 -7.72 17.41
C THR A 288 -1.60 -6.81 17.73
N PHE A 289 -1.39 -5.74 18.48
CA PHE A 289 -2.42 -4.73 18.71
C PHE A 289 -2.89 -4.09 17.40
N LEU A 290 -1.96 -3.63 16.57
CA LEU A 290 -2.28 -3.04 15.26
C LEU A 290 -2.94 -4.03 14.32
N MET A 291 -2.59 -5.31 14.39
CA MET A 291 -3.27 -6.37 13.64
C MET A 291 -4.75 -6.43 14.02
N VAL A 292 -5.07 -6.57 15.30
CA VAL A 292 -6.47 -6.71 15.76
C VAL A 292 -7.24 -5.40 15.56
N ALA A 293 -6.70 -4.29 16.07
CA ALA A 293 -7.35 -2.99 16.03
C ALA A 293 -7.46 -2.48 14.59
N GLY A 294 -6.40 -2.56 13.80
CA GLY A 294 -6.38 -2.13 12.40
C GLY A 294 -7.29 -2.96 11.51
N THR A 295 -7.39 -4.28 11.73
CA THR A 295 -8.35 -5.13 11.02
C THR A 295 -9.78 -4.72 11.37
N TYR A 296 -10.08 -4.44 12.64
CA TYR A 296 -11.39 -3.90 13.02
C TYR A 296 -11.68 -2.57 12.32
N GLY A 297 -10.76 -1.60 12.38
CA GLY A 297 -10.93 -0.28 11.77
C GLY A 297 -11.16 -0.35 10.26
N SER A 298 -10.33 -1.13 9.56
CA SER A 298 -10.48 -1.33 8.11
C SER A 298 -11.78 -2.02 7.71
N VAL A 299 -12.25 -3.00 8.50
CA VAL A 299 -13.55 -3.64 8.25
C VAL A 299 -14.70 -2.64 8.44
N VAL A 300 -14.65 -1.82 9.48
CA VAL A 300 -15.67 -0.77 9.71
C VAL A 300 -15.68 0.24 8.56
N THR A 301 -14.52 0.74 8.12
CA THR A 301 -14.46 1.71 7.01
C THR A 301 -14.95 1.10 5.69
N ILE A 302 -14.70 -0.19 5.44
CA ILE A 302 -15.28 -0.92 4.29
C ILE A 302 -16.80 -1.03 4.41
N ILE A 303 -17.34 -1.40 5.59
CA ILE A 303 -18.79 -1.51 5.81
C ILE A 303 -19.48 -0.15 5.61
N ASP A 304 -18.90 0.92 6.14
CA ASP A 304 -19.45 2.27 6.00
C ASP A 304 -19.43 2.72 4.53
N SER A 305 -18.39 2.34 3.78
CA SER A 305 -18.30 2.58 2.34
C SER A 305 -19.38 1.82 1.55
N TYR A 306 -19.78 0.63 2.00
CA TYR A 306 -20.83 -0.20 1.38
C TYR A 306 -22.25 0.29 1.70
N LYS A 307 -22.44 0.95 2.86
CA LYS A 307 -23.74 1.45 3.32
C LYS A 307 -24.12 2.81 2.74
N LYS A 308 -23.16 3.61 2.27
CA LYS A 308 -23.44 4.90 1.62
C LYS A 308 -24.24 4.68 0.32
N ASP A 309 -25.26 5.52 0.08
CA ASP A 309 -26.04 5.48 -1.16
C ASP A 309 -25.14 5.75 -2.39
N GLY A 310 -25.18 4.86 -3.37
CA GLY A 310 -24.24 4.88 -4.51
C GLY A 310 -22.84 4.33 -4.19
N GLY A 311 -22.64 3.78 -2.98
CA GLY A 311 -21.42 3.14 -2.55
C GLY A 311 -21.05 1.91 -3.39
N THR A 312 -19.76 1.57 -3.37
CA THR A 312 -19.27 0.42 -4.13
C THR A 312 -19.68 -0.88 -3.43
N LYS A 313 -20.13 -1.86 -4.21
CA LYS A 313 -20.51 -3.21 -3.76
C LYS A 313 -19.51 -4.24 -4.30
N ALA A 314 -19.50 -5.44 -3.74
CA ALA A 314 -18.74 -6.54 -4.33
C ALA A 314 -19.20 -6.75 -5.79
N TRP A 315 -18.23 -6.88 -6.70
CA TRP A 315 -18.47 -6.98 -8.14
C TRP A 315 -19.27 -5.80 -8.70
N ALA A 316 -19.08 -4.61 -8.12
CA ALA A 316 -19.78 -3.42 -8.58
C ALA A 316 -19.41 -3.04 -10.01
N CYS A 317 -20.42 -2.64 -10.76
CA CYS A 317 -20.23 -1.91 -12.00
C CYS A 317 -20.10 -0.40 -11.82
N ALA A 318 -20.22 0.12 -10.60
CA ALA A 318 -20.10 1.56 -10.32
C ALA A 318 -18.67 2.07 -10.45
N ASP A 319 -18.52 3.33 -10.84
CA ASP A 319 -17.23 4.03 -10.93
C ASP A 319 -16.53 4.07 -9.57
N ASN A 320 -15.33 3.47 -9.49
CA ASN A 320 -14.52 3.46 -8.27
C ASN A 320 -13.44 4.56 -8.27
N SER A 321 -13.37 5.40 -9.31
CA SER A 321 -12.28 6.35 -9.49
C SER A 321 -12.38 7.64 -8.66
N ASN A 322 -13.52 7.86 -8.00
CA ASN A 322 -13.76 8.97 -7.07
C ASN A 322 -14.15 8.47 -5.67
N SER A 323 -13.70 7.26 -5.28
CA SER A 323 -13.99 6.75 -3.94
C SER A 323 -13.35 7.67 -2.88
N VAL A 324 -14.18 8.10 -1.92
CA VAL A 324 -13.79 8.89 -0.75
C VAL A 324 -13.90 8.04 0.50
#